data_AF-A0A260S094-F1
#
_entry.id   AF-A0A260S094-F1
#
_cell.length_a   1.000
_cell.length_b   1.000
_cell.length_c   1.000
_cell.angle_alpha   90.00
_cell.angle_beta   90.00
_cell.angle_gamma   90.00
#
_symmetry.space_group_name_H-M   'P 1'
#
loop_
_entity.id
_entity.type
_entity.pdbx_description
1 polymer ?
#
loop_
_entity_poly.entity_id
_entity_poly.type
_entity_poly.pdbx_seq_one_letter_code
_entity_poly.pdbx_strand_id
1 'polypeptide(L)'
;MTTEIWQLSESELLADAAAVSHQIQLLEARRIALVAEIDTRVSREKLGFPGPAGWLTSTTLLSPSKATKIVALARGMAAFPDIADAVNTGVMSIDHAALILTFAETPPENLPEEGRDAARKALIKAATGPDARTGRIRAAITRLEDSFGTKKPPAENTDRNELFASTTLNGRLVLKGDFDAITGEKLLTALSPLTEPRPAADGTQDQRSPAKRRADAFGHILDHYLASSDRPI
;
A
#
# COMPACT_ATOMS: atom_id res chain seq x y z
N MET A 1 -13.53 26.65 -34.56
CA MET A 1 -14.02 25.27 -34.45
C MET A 1 -12.80 24.41 -34.21
N THR A 2 -12.75 23.71 -33.08
CA THR A 2 -11.72 22.69 -32.83
C THR A 2 -11.95 21.53 -33.78
N THR A 3 -10.91 21.06 -34.46
CA THR A 3 -10.94 19.85 -35.28
C THR A 3 -11.39 18.67 -34.41
N GLU A 4 -12.35 17.88 -34.89
CA GLU A 4 -12.84 16.70 -34.16
C GLU A 4 -11.78 15.58 -34.23
N ILE A 5 -11.67 14.72 -33.21
CA ILE A 5 -10.60 13.69 -33.13
C ILE A 5 -10.57 12.79 -34.38
N TRP A 6 -11.73 12.44 -34.93
CA TRP A 6 -11.82 11.57 -36.11
C TRP A 6 -11.29 12.22 -37.41
N GLN A 7 -11.08 13.53 -37.41
CA GLN A 7 -10.56 14.30 -38.56
C GLN A 7 -9.03 14.44 -38.51
N LEU A 8 -8.38 14.04 -37.42
CA LEU A 8 -6.92 14.10 -37.28
C LEU A 8 -6.24 13.06 -38.16
N SER A 9 -5.12 13.43 -38.77
CA SER A 9 -4.21 12.51 -39.45
C SER A 9 -3.58 11.52 -38.46
N GLU A 10 -3.01 10.41 -38.97
CA GLU A 10 -2.30 9.44 -38.11
C GLU A 10 -1.17 10.08 -37.29
N SER A 11 -0.40 11.01 -37.89
CA SER A 11 0.66 11.73 -37.18
C SER A 11 0.13 12.65 -36.09
N GLU A 12 -1.00 13.32 -36.33
CA GLU A 12 -1.65 14.18 -35.32
C GLU A 12 -2.22 13.33 -34.19
N LEU A 13 -2.87 12.19 -34.49
CA LEU A 13 -3.36 11.26 -33.47
C LEU A 13 -2.24 10.77 -32.55
N LEU A 14 -1.10 10.37 -33.11
CA LEU A 14 0.05 9.92 -32.32
C LEU A 14 0.65 11.03 -31.46
N ALA A 15 0.83 12.23 -32.03
CA ALA A 15 1.39 13.37 -31.32
C ALA A 15 0.46 13.86 -30.20
N ASP A 16 -0.83 14.00 -30.47
CA ASP A 16 -1.83 14.45 -29.51
C ASP A 16 -2.01 13.44 -28.38
N ALA A 17 -2.06 12.14 -28.69
CA ALA A 17 -2.15 11.10 -27.68
C ALA A 17 -0.92 11.11 -26.74
N ALA A 18 0.29 11.31 -27.28
CA ALA A 18 1.50 11.45 -26.47
C ALA A 18 1.47 12.72 -25.60
N ALA A 19 1.05 13.85 -26.17
CA ALA A 19 0.95 15.12 -25.46
C ALA A 19 -0.08 15.07 -24.32
N VAL A 20 -1.28 14.55 -24.57
CA VAL A 20 -2.33 14.38 -23.57
C VAL A 20 -1.88 13.40 -22.48
N SER A 21 -1.19 12.32 -22.84
CA SER A 21 -0.63 11.37 -21.87
C SER A 21 0.36 12.06 -20.92
N HIS A 22 1.24 12.91 -21.45
CA HIS A 22 2.17 13.69 -20.64
C HIS A 22 1.45 14.72 -19.75
N GLN A 23 0.43 15.40 -20.26
CA GLN A 23 -0.39 16.32 -19.47
C GLN A 23 -1.11 15.61 -18.32
N ILE A 24 -1.68 14.42 -18.55
CA ILE A 24 -2.30 13.60 -17.51
C ILE A 24 -1.28 13.26 -16.42
N GLN A 25 -0.06 12.87 -16.79
CA GLN A 25 1.01 12.59 -15.84
C GLN A 25 1.36 13.82 -14.98
N LEU A 26 1.50 14.99 -15.59
CA LEU A 26 1.78 16.24 -14.88
C LEU A 26 0.63 16.67 -13.95
N LEU A 27 -0.63 16.48 -14.38
CA LEU A 27 -1.81 16.77 -13.56
C LEU A 27 -1.90 15.83 -12.36
N GLU A 28 -1.58 14.55 -12.56
CA GLU A 28 -1.53 13.56 -11.48
C GLU A 28 -0.42 13.91 -10.47
N ALA A 29 0.77 14.31 -10.94
CA ALA A 29 1.86 14.81 -10.09
C ALA A 29 1.43 16.05 -9.29
N ARG A 30 0.79 17.02 -9.96
CA ARG A 30 0.25 18.22 -9.31
C ARG A 30 -0.79 17.88 -8.25
N ARG A 31 -1.67 16.90 -8.51
CA ARG A 31 -2.65 16.44 -7.51
C ARG A 31 -1.95 15.88 -6.27
N ILE A 32 -0.92 15.06 -6.44
CA ILE A 32 -0.15 14.50 -5.32
C ILE A 32 0.51 15.63 -4.51
N ALA A 33 1.14 16.60 -5.17
CA ALA A 33 1.74 17.76 -4.50
C ALA A 33 0.71 18.59 -3.72
N LEU A 34 -0.48 18.84 -4.29
CA LEU A 34 -1.57 19.52 -3.57
C LEU A 34 -2.04 18.71 -2.35
N VAL A 35 -2.10 17.39 -2.46
CA VAL A 35 -2.51 16.53 -1.33
C VAL A 35 -1.45 16.52 -0.23
N ALA A 36 -0.16 16.61 -0.55
CA ALA A 36 0.90 16.75 0.46
C ALA A 36 0.71 18.04 1.28
N GLU A 37 0.34 19.13 0.61
CA GLU A 37 0.07 20.40 1.26
C GLU A 37 -1.23 20.38 2.08
N ILE A 38 -2.24 19.64 1.64
CA ILE A 38 -3.48 19.43 2.40
C ILE A 38 -3.20 18.61 3.66
N ASP A 39 -2.45 17.52 3.55
CA ASP A 39 -2.11 16.62 4.66
C ASP A 39 -1.29 17.33 5.74
N THR A 40 -0.46 18.30 5.36
CA THR A 40 0.39 19.07 6.28
C THR A 40 -0.29 20.30 6.87
N ARG A 41 -1.12 21.03 6.10
CA ARG A 41 -1.61 22.37 6.48
C ARG A 41 -3.09 22.43 6.85
N VAL A 42 -3.93 21.53 6.36
CA VAL A 42 -5.39 21.65 6.49
C VAL A 42 -5.87 20.83 7.69
N SER A 43 -6.48 21.51 8.67
CA SER A 43 -6.96 20.83 9.87
C SER A 43 -8.11 19.85 9.57
N ARG A 44 -8.27 18.83 10.43
CA ARG A 44 -9.37 17.85 10.34
C ARG A 44 -10.75 18.53 10.36
N GLU A 45 -10.92 19.61 11.11
CA GLU A 45 -12.16 20.37 11.19
C GLU A 45 -12.49 21.04 9.85
N LYS A 46 -11.45 21.53 9.15
CA LYS A 46 -11.62 22.13 7.82
C LYS A 46 -11.87 21.09 6.74
N LEU A 47 -11.26 19.91 6.85
CA LEU A 47 -11.52 18.78 5.96
C LEU A 47 -12.94 18.24 6.14
N GLY A 48 -13.43 18.15 7.38
CA GLY A 48 -14.65 17.42 7.72
C GLY A 48 -14.46 15.90 7.75
N PHE A 49 -13.22 15.43 7.70
CA PHE A 49 -12.85 14.01 7.68
C PHE A 49 -11.63 13.76 8.59
N PRO A 50 -11.42 12.52 9.07
CA PRO A 50 -10.23 12.17 9.85
C PRO A 50 -8.90 12.41 9.12
N GLY A 51 -8.90 12.48 7.79
CA GLY A 51 -7.72 12.81 7.01
C GLY A 51 -8.00 12.93 5.51
N PRO A 52 -6.97 13.28 4.71
CA PRO A 52 -7.15 13.63 3.30
C PRO A 52 -7.66 12.49 2.42
N ALA A 53 -7.38 11.22 2.76
CA ALA A 53 -7.85 10.08 1.98
C ALA A 53 -9.39 9.95 2.03
N GLY A 54 -9.98 10.12 3.22
CA GLY A 54 -11.43 10.15 3.39
C GLY A 54 -12.06 11.32 2.63
N TRP A 55 -11.47 12.51 2.78
CA TRP A 55 -11.89 13.70 2.06
C TRP A 55 -11.87 13.52 0.53
N LEU A 56 -10.74 13.06 -0.04
CA LEU A 56 -10.60 12.80 -1.48
C LEU A 56 -11.65 11.81 -1.99
N THR A 57 -11.90 10.74 -1.24
CA THR A 57 -12.89 9.71 -1.60
C THR A 57 -14.30 10.30 -1.67
N SER A 58 -14.63 11.22 -0.77
CA SER A 58 -15.97 11.81 -0.67
C SER A 58 -16.20 13.00 -1.60
N THR A 59 -15.15 13.68 -2.06
CA THR A 59 -15.28 14.90 -2.90
C THR A 59 -14.84 14.69 -4.36
N THR A 60 -14.42 13.48 -4.73
CA THR A 60 -13.98 13.15 -6.09
C THR A 60 -14.54 11.81 -6.54
N LEU A 61 -14.21 11.37 -7.76
CA LEU A 61 -14.54 10.04 -8.28
C LEU A 61 -13.48 8.97 -7.94
N LEU A 62 -12.56 9.25 -7.03
CA LEU A 62 -11.51 8.30 -6.64
C LEU A 62 -12.07 7.20 -5.73
N SER A 63 -11.63 5.97 -5.97
CA SER A 63 -11.88 4.88 -5.02
C SER A 63 -11.09 5.11 -3.72
N PRO A 64 -11.52 4.54 -2.58
CA PRO A 64 -10.79 4.63 -1.31
C PRO A 64 -9.33 4.18 -1.42
N SER A 65 -9.07 3.12 -2.21
CA SER A 65 -7.72 2.60 -2.45
C SER A 65 -6.85 3.60 -3.22
N LYS A 66 -7.39 4.23 -4.28
CA LYS A 66 -6.65 5.22 -5.06
C LYS A 66 -6.40 6.50 -4.24
N ALA A 67 -7.36 6.96 -3.45
CA ALA A 67 -7.20 8.08 -2.53
C ALA A 67 -6.08 7.81 -1.50
N THR A 68 -6.07 6.62 -0.89
CA THR A 68 -5.03 6.19 0.05
C THR A 68 -3.66 6.14 -0.62
N LYS A 69 -3.55 5.59 -1.85
CA LYS A 69 -2.29 5.56 -2.61
C LYS A 69 -1.77 6.97 -2.88
N ILE A 70 -2.64 7.94 -3.20
CA ILE A 70 -2.23 9.34 -3.43
C ILE A 70 -1.67 9.96 -2.14
N VAL A 71 -2.32 9.76 -1.00
CA VAL A 71 -1.84 10.28 0.30
C VAL A 71 -0.50 9.64 0.67
N ALA A 72 -0.32 8.33 0.45
CA ALA A 72 0.95 7.66 0.68
C ALA A 72 2.07 8.24 -0.20
N LEU A 73 1.82 8.40 -1.51
CA LEU A 73 2.76 9.04 -2.43
C LEU A 73 3.08 10.48 -2.02
N ALA A 74 2.08 11.25 -1.58
CA ALA A 74 2.26 12.62 -1.13
C ALA A 74 3.21 12.71 0.07
N ARG A 75 3.04 11.83 1.06
CA ARG A 75 3.92 11.74 2.24
C ARG A 75 5.34 11.29 1.86
N GLY A 76 5.46 10.23 1.06
CA GLY A 76 6.75 9.72 0.61
C GLY A 76 7.52 10.75 -0.22
N MET A 77 6.87 11.40 -1.19
CA MET A 77 7.51 12.45 -2.00
C MET A 77 7.92 13.68 -1.19
N ALA A 78 7.19 14.00 -0.11
CA ALA A 78 7.62 15.07 0.81
C ALA A 78 8.91 14.71 1.56
N ALA A 79 9.12 13.43 1.88
CA ALA A 79 10.35 12.95 2.52
C ALA A 79 11.54 12.81 1.54
N PHE A 80 11.26 12.60 0.25
CA PHE A 80 12.29 12.37 -0.80
C PHE A 80 12.13 13.33 -1.99
N PRO A 81 12.65 14.58 -1.89
CA PRO A 81 12.45 15.61 -2.91
C PRO A 81 12.99 15.27 -4.30
N ASP A 82 14.06 14.47 -4.40
CA ASP A 82 14.63 14.04 -5.69
C ASP A 82 13.68 13.12 -6.48
N ILE A 83 12.94 12.26 -5.79
CA ILE A 83 11.84 11.47 -6.37
C ILE A 83 10.69 12.40 -6.76
N ALA A 84 10.38 13.39 -5.92
CA ALA A 84 9.32 14.35 -6.19
C ALA A 84 9.59 15.16 -7.47
N ASP A 85 10.81 15.68 -7.62
CA ASP A 85 11.24 16.47 -8.77
C ASP A 85 11.14 15.68 -10.07
N ALA A 86 11.57 14.42 -10.07
CA ALA A 86 11.49 13.55 -11.25
C ALA A 86 10.03 13.26 -11.69
N VAL A 87 9.10 13.15 -10.74
CA VAL A 87 7.66 13.01 -11.05
C VAL A 87 7.06 14.33 -11.51
N ASN A 88 7.35 15.43 -10.81
CA ASN A 88 6.79 16.76 -11.07
C ASN A 88 7.24 17.35 -12.42
N THR A 89 8.43 16.98 -12.90
CA THR A 89 8.94 17.33 -14.23
C THR A 89 8.41 16.40 -15.34
N GLY A 90 7.65 15.35 -14.98
CA GLY A 90 7.05 14.41 -15.93
C GLY A 90 8.05 13.44 -16.58
N VAL A 91 9.28 13.35 -16.07
CA VAL A 91 10.31 12.45 -16.62
C VAL A 91 10.24 11.03 -16.03
N MET A 92 9.51 10.86 -14.93
CA MET A 92 9.27 9.57 -14.24
C MET A 92 7.79 9.37 -13.93
N SER A 93 7.30 8.15 -14.14
CA SER A 93 5.90 7.82 -13.82
C SER A 93 5.70 7.60 -12.31
N ILE A 94 4.46 7.73 -11.86
CA ILE A 94 4.09 7.50 -10.46
C ILE A 94 4.26 6.05 -10.02
N ASP A 95 4.10 5.08 -10.92
CA ASP A 95 4.31 3.67 -10.58
C ASP A 95 5.80 3.35 -10.39
N HIS A 96 6.69 4.04 -11.10
CA HIS A 96 8.12 3.98 -10.80
C HIS A 96 8.44 4.65 -9.46
N ALA A 97 7.89 5.85 -9.23
CA ALA A 97 8.07 6.57 -7.97
C ALA A 97 7.63 5.72 -6.77
N ALA A 98 6.48 5.06 -6.85
CA ALA A 98 5.98 4.17 -5.80
C ALA A 98 6.98 3.07 -5.43
N LEU A 99 7.60 2.42 -6.43
CA LEU A 99 8.61 1.37 -6.19
C LEU A 99 9.87 1.93 -5.51
N ILE A 100 10.32 3.11 -5.94
CA ILE A 100 11.53 3.74 -5.41
C ILE A 100 11.28 4.27 -4.00
N LEU A 101 10.09 4.81 -3.72
CA LEU A 101 9.68 5.23 -2.39
C LEU A 101 9.65 4.06 -1.41
N THR A 102 9.08 2.92 -1.80
CA THR A 102 9.13 1.71 -0.96
C THR A 102 10.57 1.33 -0.62
N PHE A 103 11.48 1.34 -1.60
CA PHE A 103 12.90 1.09 -1.34
C PHE A 103 13.53 2.15 -0.42
N ALA A 104 13.19 3.43 -0.59
CA ALA A 104 13.77 4.52 0.19
C ALA A 104 13.25 4.56 1.65
N GLU A 105 11.99 4.19 1.86
CA GLU A 105 11.35 4.10 3.18
C GLU A 105 11.84 2.88 3.97
N THR A 106 12.04 1.75 3.29
CA THR A 106 12.52 0.50 3.89
C THR A 106 13.70 -0.05 3.09
N PRO A 107 14.88 0.58 3.18
CA PRO A 107 16.07 0.08 2.51
C PRO A 107 16.55 -1.23 3.15
N PRO A 108 17.30 -2.07 2.42
CA PRO A 108 17.87 -3.30 2.98
C PRO A 108 18.69 -3.01 4.26
N GLU A 109 18.50 -3.84 5.29
CA GLU A 109 19.03 -3.62 6.66
C GLU A 109 20.54 -3.32 6.68
N ASN A 110 21.32 -4.07 5.90
CA ASN A 110 22.78 -3.97 5.88
C ASN A 110 23.32 -3.07 4.77
N LEU A 111 22.46 -2.30 4.09
CA LEU A 111 22.89 -1.33 3.08
C LEU A 111 23.40 -0.05 3.79
N PRO A 112 24.69 0.33 3.64
CA PRO A 112 25.23 1.56 4.24
C PRO A 112 24.51 2.79 3.73
N GLU A 113 24.49 3.86 4.52
CA GLU A 113 23.75 5.09 4.20
C GLU A 113 24.18 5.70 2.85
N GLU A 114 25.49 5.76 2.58
CA GLU A 114 26.01 6.22 1.28
C GLU A 114 25.56 5.31 0.13
N GLY A 115 25.40 4.02 0.40
CA GLY A 115 24.87 3.03 -0.52
C GLY A 115 23.38 3.21 -0.82
N ARG A 116 22.58 3.62 0.18
CA ARG A 116 21.15 3.92 0.04
C ARG A 116 20.93 5.08 -0.92
N ASP A 117 21.68 6.17 -0.73
CA ASP A 117 21.63 7.35 -1.59
C ASP A 117 22.09 7.05 -3.02
N ALA A 118 23.20 6.32 -3.17
CA ALA A 118 23.70 5.92 -4.48
C ALA A 118 22.70 5.01 -5.21
N ALA A 119 22.12 4.04 -4.50
CA ALA A 119 21.10 3.15 -5.04
C ALA A 119 19.84 3.91 -5.46
N ARG A 120 19.33 4.81 -4.61
CA ARG A 120 18.17 5.67 -4.92
C ARG A 120 18.40 6.48 -6.19
N LYS A 121 19.54 7.18 -6.30
CA LYS A 121 19.90 7.96 -7.50
C LYS A 121 19.99 7.08 -8.75
N ALA A 122 20.55 5.88 -8.62
CA ALA A 122 20.62 4.92 -9.73
C ALA A 122 19.22 4.43 -10.16
N LEU A 123 18.33 4.16 -9.20
CA LEU A 123 16.95 3.74 -9.46
C LEU A 123 16.15 4.86 -10.15
N ILE A 124 16.27 6.11 -9.68
CA ILE A 124 15.64 7.28 -10.33
C ILE A 124 16.13 7.42 -11.78
N LYS A 125 17.45 7.35 -11.99
CA LYS A 125 18.04 7.40 -13.34
C LYS A 125 17.49 6.27 -14.24
N ALA A 126 17.39 5.05 -13.72
CA ALA A 126 16.86 3.91 -14.46
C ALA A 126 15.34 3.99 -14.71
N ALA A 127 14.62 4.77 -13.92
CA ALA A 127 13.18 5.01 -14.03
C ALA A 127 12.82 6.21 -14.92
N THR A 128 13.82 6.93 -15.44
CA THR A 128 13.63 8.13 -16.25
C THR A 128 13.48 7.78 -17.73
N GLY A 129 12.50 8.40 -18.39
CA GLY A 129 12.32 8.34 -19.84
C GLY A 129 11.38 7.21 -20.33
N PRO A 130 11.02 7.23 -21.63
CA PRO A 130 9.96 6.39 -22.21
C PRO A 130 10.27 4.89 -22.21
N ASP A 131 11.55 4.52 -22.17
CA ASP A 131 12.00 3.12 -22.14
C ASP A 131 12.10 2.53 -20.74
N ALA A 132 11.82 3.33 -19.70
CA ALA A 132 11.81 2.86 -18.33
C ALA A 132 10.74 1.76 -18.14
N ARG A 133 11.11 0.68 -17.43
CA ARG A 133 10.21 -0.46 -17.18
C ARG A 133 10.23 -0.80 -15.70
N THR A 134 9.05 -0.89 -15.09
CA THR A 134 8.91 -1.20 -13.66
C THR A 134 9.51 -2.56 -13.30
N GLY A 135 9.50 -3.53 -14.22
CA GLY A 135 10.16 -4.83 -14.02
C GLY A 135 11.68 -4.73 -13.81
N ARG A 136 12.37 -3.82 -14.50
CA ARG A 136 13.82 -3.60 -14.32
C ARG A 136 14.12 -2.96 -12.96
N ILE A 137 13.27 -2.03 -12.53
CA ILE A 137 13.36 -1.39 -11.21
C ILE A 137 13.15 -2.43 -10.10
N ARG A 138 12.08 -3.24 -10.19
CA ARG A 138 11.85 -4.34 -9.23
C ARG A 138 13.04 -5.28 -9.15
N ALA A 139 13.57 -5.73 -10.30
CA ALA A 139 14.73 -6.61 -10.33
C ALA A 139 15.99 -5.98 -9.73
N ALA A 140 16.19 -4.66 -9.89
CA ALA A 140 17.29 -3.95 -9.25
C ALA A 140 17.13 -3.88 -7.73
N ILE A 141 15.93 -3.57 -7.24
CA ILE A 141 15.60 -3.59 -5.81
C ILE A 141 15.81 -4.99 -5.23
N THR A 142 15.30 -6.04 -5.89
CA THR A 142 15.52 -7.43 -5.46
C THR A 142 17.00 -7.78 -5.34
N ARG A 143 17.85 -7.36 -6.29
CA ARG A 143 19.30 -7.60 -6.17
C ARG A 143 19.94 -6.88 -4.98
N LEU A 144 19.45 -5.68 -4.65
CA LEU A 144 19.89 -4.95 -3.46
C LEU A 144 19.44 -5.66 -2.19
N GLU A 145 18.20 -6.15 -2.13
CA GLU A 145 17.70 -6.98 -1.04
C GLU A 145 18.48 -8.29 -0.90
N ASP A 146 18.77 -8.99 -1.99
CA ASP A 146 19.55 -10.24 -1.94
C ASP A 146 20.98 -10.01 -1.42
N SER A 147 21.56 -8.83 -1.70
CA SER A 147 22.94 -8.50 -1.35
C SER A 147 23.08 -7.90 0.05
N PHE A 148 22.11 -7.08 0.46
CA PHE A 148 22.18 -6.24 1.66
C PHE A 148 21.00 -6.43 2.62
N GLY A 149 19.99 -7.20 2.23
CA GLY A 149 18.83 -7.51 3.06
C GLY A 149 19.19 -8.45 4.19
N THR A 150 18.19 -8.74 5.02
CA THR A 150 18.36 -9.70 6.10
C THR A 150 18.47 -11.09 5.49
N LYS A 151 19.43 -11.90 5.96
CA LYS A 151 19.51 -13.32 5.54
C LYS A 151 18.45 -14.19 6.21
N LYS A 152 17.63 -13.60 7.10
CA LYS A 152 16.53 -14.32 7.74
C LYS A 152 15.48 -14.61 6.66
N PRO A 153 15.05 -15.87 6.50
CA PRO A 153 13.93 -16.19 5.63
C PRO A 153 12.72 -15.30 5.98
N PRO A 154 11.92 -14.84 5.00
CA PRO A 154 10.72 -14.04 5.26
C PRO A 154 9.79 -14.63 6.33
N ALA A 155 9.70 -15.95 6.38
CA ALA A 155 8.92 -16.71 7.36
C ALA A 155 9.43 -16.58 8.80
N GLU A 156 10.69 -16.20 9.01
CA GLU A 156 11.30 -16.06 10.34
C GLU A 156 11.49 -14.59 10.74
N ASN A 157 11.14 -13.66 9.86
CA ASN A 157 11.39 -12.24 10.07
C ASN A 157 10.24 -11.60 10.88
N THR A 158 10.38 -11.57 12.20
CA THR A 158 9.41 -10.96 13.11
C THR A 158 9.29 -9.44 12.95
N ASP A 159 10.29 -8.78 12.37
CA ASP A 159 10.27 -7.33 12.15
C ASP A 159 9.22 -6.93 11.09
N ARG A 160 8.73 -7.90 10.32
CA ARG A 160 7.64 -7.73 9.34
C ARG A 160 6.24 -7.95 9.93
N ASN A 161 6.14 -8.27 11.21
CA ASN A 161 4.85 -8.56 11.82
C ASN A 161 4.00 -7.29 11.91
N GLU A 162 2.87 -7.28 11.21
CA GLU A 162 1.94 -6.16 11.19
C GLU A 162 0.51 -6.66 11.37
N LEU A 163 -0.30 -5.92 12.16
CA LEU A 163 -1.73 -6.15 12.29
C LEU A 163 -2.49 -4.83 12.14
N PHE A 164 -3.25 -4.71 11.07
CA PHE A 164 -4.12 -3.57 10.80
C PHE A 164 -5.54 -3.89 11.23
N ALA A 165 -6.17 -2.93 11.93
CA ALA A 165 -7.53 -3.02 12.42
C ALA A 165 -8.30 -1.74 12.08
N SER A 166 -9.31 -1.85 11.23
CA SER A 166 -10.09 -0.70 10.73
C SER A 166 -11.58 -0.92 10.91
N THR A 167 -12.27 0.06 11.50
CA THR A 167 -13.73 0.05 11.61
C THR A 167 -14.38 0.60 10.35
N THR A 168 -15.34 -0.14 9.79
CA THR A 168 -16.16 0.28 8.65
C THR A 168 -17.25 1.27 9.09
N LEU A 169 -17.89 1.93 8.13
CA LEU A 169 -18.99 2.89 8.40
C LEU A 169 -20.19 2.29 9.14
N ASN A 170 -20.41 0.97 9.02
CA ASN A 170 -21.46 0.26 9.76
C ASN A 170 -20.95 -0.35 11.09
N GLY A 171 -19.80 0.12 11.61
CA GLY A 171 -19.27 -0.30 12.91
C GLY A 171 -18.66 -1.70 12.95
N ARG A 172 -18.44 -2.35 11.80
CA ARG A 172 -17.76 -3.66 11.77
C ARG A 172 -16.24 -3.47 11.76
N LEU A 173 -15.53 -4.41 12.37
CA LEU A 173 -14.08 -4.46 12.32
C LEU A 173 -13.61 -5.27 11.10
N VAL A 174 -12.63 -4.73 10.36
CA VAL A 174 -11.86 -5.46 9.35
C VAL A 174 -10.42 -5.57 9.84
N LEU A 175 -9.92 -6.81 9.89
CA LEU A 175 -8.55 -7.12 10.28
C LEU A 175 -7.75 -7.58 9.06
N LYS A 176 -6.48 -7.17 9.00
CA LYS A 176 -5.48 -7.69 8.06
C LYS A 176 -4.16 -7.84 8.80
N GLY A 177 -3.58 -9.03 8.78
CA GLY A 177 -2.27 -9.29 9.39
C GLY A 177 -1.27 -9.91 8.42
N ASP A 178 0.00 -9.61 8.61
CA ASP A 178 1.18 -10.32 8.07
C ASP A 178 2.03 -10.72 9.28
N PHE A 179 2.35 -12.00 9.42
CA PHE A 179 3.03 -12.54 10.59
C PHE A 179 4.08 -13.56 10.17
N ASP A 180 5.15 -13.65 10.96
CA ASP A 180 6.13 -14.73 10.91
C ASP A 180 5.44 -16.10 11.09
N ALA A 181 6.09 -17.15 10.63
CA ALA A 181 5.57 -18.51 10.63
C ALA A 181 5.21 -19.00 12.04
N ILE A 182 6.00 -18.65 13.06
CA ILE A 182 5.74 -19.07 14.45
C ILE A 182 4.49 -18.37 14.98
N THR A 183 4.37 -17.05 14.79
CA THR A 183 3.19 -16.29 15.23
C THR A 183 1.93 -16.71 14.46
N GLY A 184 2.04 -16.92 13.15
CA GLY A 184 0.96 -17.44 12.31
C GLY A 184 0.51 -18.84 12.74
N GLU A 185 1.45 -19.75 13.01
CA GLU A 185 1.16 -21.11 13.47
C GLU A 185 0.51 -21.11 14.85
N LYS A 186 0.93 -20.23 15.78
CA LYS A 186 0.26 -20.05 17.08
C LYS A 186 -1.22 -19.66 16.90
N LEU A 187 -1.52 -18.70 16.02
CA LEU A 187 -2.90 -18.28 15.75
C LEU A 187 -3.72 -19.44 15.15
N LEU A 188 -3.18 -20.13 14.15
CA LEU A 188 -3.86 -21.25 13.52
C LEU A 188 -4.10 -22.41 14.50
N THR A 189 -3.12 -22.70 15.35
CA THR A 189 -3.22 -23.74 16.39
C THR A 189 -4.27 -23.37 17.43
N ALA A 190 -4.31 -22.12 17.90
CA ALA A 190 -5.30 -21.67 18.86
C ALA A 190 -6.73 -21.73 18.29
N LEU A 191 -6.91 -21.42 17.00
CA LEU A 191 -8.20 -21.49 16.32
C LEU A 191 -8.63 -22.92 16.01
N SER A 192 -7.70 -23.82 15.68
CA SER A 192 -8.00 -25.14 15.10
C SER A 192 -9.09 -25.92 15.88
N PRO A 193 -8.98 -26.14 17.21
CA PRO A 193 -9.97 -26.89 17.98
C PRO A 193 -11.36 -26.25 18.00
N LEU A 194 -11.43 -24.92 17.87
CA LEU A 194 -12.67 -24.16 17.92
C LEU A 194 -13.37 -24.08 16.57
N THR A 195 -12.65 -24.40 15.48
CA THR A 195 -13.16 -24.31 14.11
C THR A 195 -13.77 -25.59 13.57
N GLU A 196 -13.67 -26.71 14.28
CA GLU A 196 -14.27 -27.98 13.85
C GLU A 196 -15.80 -27.85 13.67
N PRO A 197 -16.40 -28.53 12.67
CA PRO A 197 -17.84 -28.58 12.54
C PRO A 197 -18.45 -29.18 13.81
N ARG A 198 -19.52 -28.57 14.31
CA ARG A 198 -20.29 -29.07 15.46
C ARG A 198 -21.69 -29.47 14.99
N PRO A 199 -21.90 -30.74 14.59
CA PRO A 199 -23.23 -31.23 14.29
C PRO A 199 -24.16 -31.06 15.49
N ALA A 200 -25.45 -30.87 15.21
CA ALA A 200 -26.47 -30.90 16.26
C ALA A 200 -26.64 -32.32 16.81
N ALA A 201 -27.29 -32.44 17.98
CA ALA A 201 -27.47 -33.73 18.67
C ALA A 201 -28.28 -34.75 17.85
N ASP A 202 -29.10 -34.28 16.90
CA ASP A 202 -29.87 -35.09 15.95
C ASP A 202 -29.05 -35.52 14.71
N GLY A 203 -27.75 -35.18 14.66
CA GLY A 203 -26.86 -35.47 13.55
C GLY A 203 -26.93 -34.45 12.41
N THR A 204 -27.75 -33.39 12.54
CA THR A 204 -27.81 -32.33 11.53
C THR A 204 -26.46 -31.64 11.39
N GLN A 205 -25.99 -31.48 10.15
CA GLN A 205 -24.70 -30.87 9.85
C GLN A 205 -24.62 -29.42 10.37
N ASP A 206 -23.43 -29.04 10.85
CA ASP A 206 -23.14 -27.65 11.21
C ASP A 206 -23.33 -26.71 10.01
N GLN A 207 -24.30 -25.81 10.12
CA GLN A 207 -24.66 -24.86 9.06
C GLN A 207 -23.70 -23.67 8.97
N ARG A 208 -22.78 -23.50 9.94
CA ARG A 208 -21.80 -22.40 9.92
C ARG A 208 -20.74 -22.65 8.86
N SER A 209 -20.57 -21.68 7.98
CA SER A 209 -19.48 -21.71 7.00
C SER A 209 -18.11 -21.76 7.70
N PRO A 210 -17.05 -22.28 7.04
CA PRO A 210 -15.70 -22.27 7.60
C PRO A 210 -15.25 -20.87 8.06
N ALA A 211 -15.61 -19.83 7.30
CA ALA A 211 -15.33 -18.44 7.66
C ALA A 211 -16.05 -18.00 8.94
N LYS A 212 -17.34 -18.36 9.09
CA LYS A 212 -18.12 -18.07 10.30
C LYS A 212 -17.55 -18.80 11.52
N ARG A 213 -17.19 -20.08 11.38
CA ARG A 213 -16.54 -20.86 12.45
C ARG A 213 -15.22 -20.25 12.91
N ARG A 214 -14.38 -19.79 11.97
CA ARG A 214 -13.13 -19.06 12.30
C ARG A 214 -13.40 -17.74 13.01
N ALA A 215 -14.40 -16.97 12.57
CA ALA A 215 -14.76 -15.72 13.23
C ALA A 215 -15.27 -15.94 14.67
N ASP A 216 -16.13 -16.94 14.87
CA ASP A 216 -16.62 -17.31 16.20
C ASP A 216 -15.48 -17.82 17.11
N ALA A 217 -14.60 -18.66 16.57
CA ALA A 217 -13.40 -19.14 17.27
C ALA A 217 -12.47 -18.00 17.70
N PHE A 218 -12.28 -17.00 16.84
CA PHE A 218 -11.50 -15.81 17.18
C PHE A 218 -12.14 -15.02 18.33
N GLY A 219 -13.46 -14.85 18.32
CA GLY A 219 -14.19 -14.24 19.44
C GLY A 219 -14.00 -15.00 20.75
N HIS A 220 -14.10 -16.32 20.73
CA HIS A 220 -13.88 -17.17 21.91
C HIS A 220 -12.47 -17.02 22.51
N ILE A 221 -11.44 -16.88 21.66
CA ILE A 221 -10.06 -16.63 22.13
C ILE A 221 -9.98 -15.28 22.84
N LEU A 222 -10.60 -14.24 22.27
CA LEU A 222 -10.62 -12.90 22.87
C LEU A 222 -11.37 -12.90 24.20
N ASP A 223 -12.54 -13.55 24.27
CA ASP A 223 -13.32 -13.67 25.50
C ASP A 223 -12.51 -14.39 26.59
N HIS A 224 -11.84 -15.49 26.23
CA HIS A 224 -11.00 -16.23 27.17
C HIS A 224 -9.80 -15.41 27.66
N TYR A 225 -9.13 -14.68 26.76
CA TYR A 225 -8.03 -13.78 27.12
C TYR A 225 -8.49 -12.66 28.07
N LEU A 226 -9.64 -12.05 27.78
CA LEU A 226 -10.20 -10.96 28.59
C LEU A 226 -10.72 -11.43 29.96
N ALA A 227 -11.17 -12.68 30.06
CA ALA A 227 -11.60 -13.30 31.30
C ALA A 227 -10.44 -13.83 32.17
N SER A 228 -9.23 -13.99 31.60
CA SER A 228 -8.05 -14.46 32.34
C SER A 228 -7.53 -13.38 33.30
N SER A 229 -7.33 -13.76 34.55
CA SER A 229 -6.75 -12.90 35.60
C SER A 229 -5.23 -12.75 35.49
N ASP A 230 -4.55 -13.63 34.75
CA ASP A 230 -3.08 -13.66 34.60
C ASP A 230 -2.66 -13.28 33.18
N ARG A 231 -3.20 -12.16 32.70
CA ARG A 231 -2.89 -11.64 31.36
C ARG A 231 -1.58 -10.82 31.37
N PRO A 232 -0.73 -10.94 30.33
CA PRO A 232 0.43 -10.08 30.17
C PRO A 232 0.02 -8.60 30.19
N ILE A 233 0.85 -7.77 30.80
CA ILE A 233 0.72 -6.30 30.82
C ILE A 233 1.41 -5.73 29.58
#